data_AF-A0A8T3Q6I2-F1
#
_entry.id   AF-A0A8T3Q6I2-F1
#
_cell.length_a   1.000
_cell.length_b   1.000
_cell.length_c   1.000
_cell.angle_alpha   90.00
_cell.angle_beta   90.00
_cell.angle_gamma   90.00
#
_symmetry.space_group_name_H-M   'P 1'
#
loop_
_entity.id
_entity.type
_entity.pdbx_description
1 polymer ?
#
loop_
_entity_poly.entity_id
_entity_poly.type
_entity_poly.pdbx_seq_one_letter_code
_entity_poly.pdbx_strand_id
1 'polypeptide(L)'
;MVERRWIAFGIALLVPLLGLGLLVARPELDVAWEHHPSHFWLVLGASVVSIALAYVTNEAASRHADARVVLVSLAFLLSAGFLGLHALATPGVLLPEPNAGFVIATPVGLILAAVAVAASVSPLAGPHSDTVLRRRGLLRWVAFGLLSAWGAASLLRLDPLRTLIPAEALSGPIAISAAVGVLLYG
;
A
#
# COMPACT_ATOMS: atom_id res chain seq x y z
N MET A 1 31.31 -0.47 -15.53
CA MET A 1 29.92 0.04 -15.37
C MET A 1 29.05 -0.84 -14.47
N VAL A 2 29.12 -2.17 -14.58
CA VAL A 2 28.34 -3.10 -13.74
C VAL A 2 28.70 -3.02 -12.25
N GLU A 3 29.98 -2.93 -11.93
CA GLU A 3 30.50 -2.89 -10.54
C GLU A 3 30.02 -1.66 -9.75
N ARG A 4 30.03 -0.48 -10.38
CA ARG A 4 29.52 0.77 -9.80
C ARG A 4 28.01 0.71 -9.50
N ARG A 5 27.23 -0.07 -10.26
CA ARG A 5 25.79 -0.26 -10.02
C ARG A 5 25.55 -1.14 -8.79
N TRP A 6 26.36 -2.18 -8.58
CA TRP A 6 26.28 -3.03 -7.39
C TRP A 6 26.70 -2.29 -6.13
N ILE A 7 27.72 -1.44 -6.21
CA ILE A 7 28.12 -0.57 -5.09
C ILE A 7 26.97 0.40 -4.75
N ALA A 8 26.39 1.08 -5.75
CA ALA A 8 25.28 1.99 -5.52
C ALA A 8 24.05 1.27 -4.93
N PHE A 9 23.76 0.05 -5.41
CA PHE A 9 22.68 -0.78 -4.89
C PHE A 9 22.94 -1.21 -3.44
N GLY A 10 24.16 -1.67 -3.13
CA GLY A 10 24.55 -2.03 -1.78
C GLY A 10 24.46 -0.86 -0.81
N ILE A 11 24.91 0.33 -1.24
CA ILE A 11 24.76 1.57 -0.46
C ILE A 11 23.28 1.89 -0.23
N ALA A 12 22.44 1.85 -1.27
CA ALA A 12 21.01 2.15 -1.14
C ALA A 12 20.30 1.20 -0.15
N LEU A 13 20.73 -0.07 -0.08
CA LEU A 13 20.21 -1.06 0.86
C LEU A 13 20.72 -0.86 2.29
N LEU A 14 22.00 -0.49 2.44
CA LEU A 14 22.65 -0.33 3.75
C LEU A 14 22.28 0.98 4.44
N VAL A 15 22.07 2.07 3.68
CA VAL A 15 21.75 3.39 4.25
C VAL A 15 20.56 3.36 5.22
N PRO A 16 19.37 2.79 4.90
CA PRO A 16 18.26 2.76 5.85
C PRO A 16 18.55 1.88 7.08
N LEU A 17 19.31 0.79 6.93
CA LEU A 17 19.69 -0.08 8.04
C LEU A 17 20.69 0.61 8.99
N LEU A 18 21.67 1.34 8.43
CA LEU A 18 22.62 2.14 9.18
C LEU A 18 21.92 3.31 9.87
N GLY A 19 20.99 3.97 9.18
CA GLY A 19 20.15 5.01 9.78
C GLY A 19 19.32 4.50 10.96
N LEU A 20 18.68 3.34 10.80
CA LEU A 20 17.96 2.68 11.89
C LEU A 20 18.89 2.32 13.06
N GLY A 21 20.05 1.72 12.78
CA GLY A 21 21.04 1.39 13.80
C GLY A 21 21.56 2.61 14.55
N LEU A 22 21.76 3.73 13.84
CA LEU A 22 22.12 5.01 14.44
C LEU A 22 21.04 5.53 15.37
N LEU A 23 19.76 5.56 14.94
CA LEU A 23 18.65 6.04 15.77
C LEU A 23 18.43 5.16 17.01
N VAL A 24 18.60 3.84 16.88
CA VAL A 24 18.55 2.92 18.03
C VAL A 24 19.71 3.17 19.01
N ALA A 25 20.92 3.44 18.50
CA ALA A 25 22.09 3.71 19.34
C ALA A 25 22.10 5.13 19.94
N ARG A 26 21.40 6.07 19.30
CA ARG A 26 21.38 7.51 19.59
C ARG A 26 19.95 8.04 19.51
N PRO A 27 19.06 7.65 20.45
CA PRO A 27 17.65 8.05 20.44
C PRO A 27 17.47 9.57 20.54
N GLU A 28 18.46 10.32 21.03
CA GLU A 28 18.46 11.78 21.02
C GLU A 28 18.42 12.40 19.60
N LEU A 29 18.76 11.62 18.58
CA LEU A 29 18.66 12.03 17.17
C LEU A 29 17.25 11.79 16.59
N ASP A 30 16.40 11.02 17.28
CA ASP A 30 15.03 10.72 16.86
C ASP A 30 14.08 11.84 17.28
N VAL A 31 14.19 12.97 16.57
CA VAL A 31 13.35 14.14 16.83
C VAL A 31 11.94 13.90 16.30
N ALA A 32 10.94 13.93 17.19
CA ALA A 32 9.55 13.83 16.81
C ALA A 32 9.09 15.06 16.02
N TRP A 33 8.89 14.88 14.71
CA TRP A 33 8.22 15.86 13.87
C TRP A 33 6.78 15.44 13.60
N GLU A 34 5.84 16.13 14.23
CA GLU A 34 4.41 15.92 14.02
C GLU A 34 3.79 17.15 13.34
N HIS A 35 3.43 17.01 12.05
CA HIS A 35 2.74 18.06 11.31
C HIS A 35 1.66 17.46 10.41
N HIS A 36 0.42 17.50 10.88
CA HIS A 36 -0.74 16.88 10.23
C HIS A 36 -0.96 17.34 8.77
N PRO A 37 -0.88 18.64 8.42
CA PRO A 37 -1.04 19.06 7.04
C PRO A 37 0.03 18.48 6.11
N SER A 38 1.28 18.39 6.57
CA SER A 38 2.36 17.80 5.77
C SER A 38 2.14 16.30 5.58
N HIS A 39 1.76 15.57 6.64
CA HIS A 39 1.41 14.16 6.54
C HIS A 39 0.30 13.94 5.51
N PHE A 40 -0.80 14.69 5.63
CA PHE A 40 -1.95 14.58 4.73
C PHE A 40 -1.54 14.78 3.25
N TRP A 41 -0.88 15.89 2.93
CA TRP A 41 -0.55 16.22 1.54
C TRP A 41 0.53 15.31 0.94
N LEU A 42 1.53 14.90 1.74
CA LEU A 42 2.56 13.97 1.27
C LEU A 42 1.97 12.60 0.95
N VAL A 43 1.16 12.04 1.86
CA VAL A 43 0.58 10.71 1.70
C VAL A 43 -0.48 10.72 0.59
N LEU A 44 -1.35 11.74 0.56
CA LEU A 44 -2.35 11.89 -0.51
C LEU A 44 -1.68 12.09 -1.87
N GLY A 45 -0.67 12.96 -1.96
CA GLY A 45 0.06 13.21 -3.20
C GLY A 45 0.74 11.95 -3.74
N ALA A 46 1.43 11.21 -2.88
CA ALA A 46 2.06 9.93 -3.24
C ALA A 46 1.02 8.91 -3.71
N SER A 47 -0.13 8.83 -3.03
CA SER A 47 -1.26 7.96 -3.41
C SER A 47 -1.81 8.34 -4.80
N VAL A 48 -2.14 9.61 -5.03
CA VAL A 48 -2.71 10.09 -6.30
C VAL A 48 -1.76 9.81 -7.48
N VAL A 49 -0.48 10.13 -7.33
CA VAL A 49 0.53 9.84 -8.36
C VAL A 49 0.62 8.33 -8.63
N SER A 50 0.65 7.52 -7.58
CA SER A 50 0.72 6.05 -7.71
C SER A 50 -0.52 5.45 -8.37
N ILE A 51 -1.73 5.96 -8.06
CA ILE A 51 -2.98 5.57 -8.70
C ILE A 51 -2.96 5.94 -10.19
N ALA A 52 -2.51 7.15 -10.53
CA ALA A 52 -2.40 7.59 -11.91
C ALA A 52 -1.45 6.71 -12.72
N LEU A 53 -0.26 6.41 -12.17
CA LEU A 53 0.69 5.50 -12.78
C LEU A 53 0.12 4.09 -12.92
N ALA A 54 -0.49 3.54 -11.87
CA ALA A 54 -1.15 2.23 -11.92
C ALA A 54 -2.22 2.17 -13.01
N TYR A 55 -3.04 3.21 -13.15
CA TYR A 55 -4.05 3.30 -14.19
C TYR A 55 -3.44 3.33 -15.60
N VAL A 56 -2.44 4.18 -15.84
CA VAL A 56 -1.76 4.28 -17.16
C VAL A 56 -1.05 2.97 -17.50
N THR A 57 -0.37 2.34 -16.55
CA THR A 57 0.25 1.01 -16.73
C THR A 57 -0.79 -0.05 -17.04
N ASN A 58 -1.95 -0.02 -16.37
CA ASN A 58 -3.05 -0.95 -16.64
C ASN A 58 -3.59 -0.80 -18.07
N GLU A 59 -3.77 0.44 -18.55
CA GLU A 59 -4.20 0.71 -19.92
C GLU A 59 -3.17 0.25 -20.95
N ALA A 60 -1.88 0.52 -20.72
CA ALA A 60 -0.80 0.04 -21.58
C ALA A 60 -0.75 -1.50 -21.63
N ALA A 61 -0.77 -2.16 -20.48
CA ALA A 61 -0.78 -3.62 -20.37
C ALA A 61 -2.01 -4.24 -21.06
N SER A 62 -3.17 -3.59 -20.94
CA SER A 62 -4.40 -4.03 -21.60
C SER A 62 -4.30 -4.00 -23.11
N ARG A 63 -3.61 -3.01 -23.69
CA ARG A 63 -3.36 -2.92 -25.14
C ARG A 63 -2.35 -3.96 -25.61
N HIS A 64 -1.37 -4.30 -24.78
CA HIS A 64 -0.38 -5.34 -25.05
C HIS A 64 -0.83 -6.75 -24.69
N ALA A 65 -2.08 -6.93 -24.22
CA ALA A 65 -2.60 -8.21 -23.77
C ALA A 65 -1.74 -8.89 -22.68
N ASP A 66 -1.13 -8.10 -21.80
CA ASP A 66 -0.29 -8.60 -20.71
C ASP A 66 -1.12 -8.73 -19.43
N ALA A 67 -1.68 -9.93 -19.21
CA ALA A 67 -2.48 -10.24 -18.02
C ALA A 67 -1.71 -10.08 -16.71
N ARG A 68 -0.39 -10.35 -16.72
CA ARG A 68 0.46 -10.24 -15.53
C ARG A 68 0.58 -8.78 -15.12
N VAL A 69 0.90 -7.90 -16.06
CA VAL A 69 1.04 -6.47 -15.77
C VAL A 69 -0.32 -5.82 -15.45
N VAL A 70 -1.42 -6.32 -16.02
CA VAL A 70 -2.78 -5.93 -15.60
C VAL A 70 -3.04 -6.23 -14.11
N LEU A 71 -2.65 -7.41 -13.63
CA LEU A 71 -2.82 -7.78 -12.21
C LEU A 71 -1.85 -7.03 -11.29
N VAL A 72 -0.60 -6.82 -11.71
CA VAL A 72 0.37 -6.03 -10.95
C VAL A 72 -0.09 -4.58 -10.82
N SER A 73 -0.55 -3.96 -11.92
CA SER A 73 -1.11 -2.60 -11.86
C SER A 73 -2.36 -2.51 -10.98
N LEU A 74 -3.20 -3.55 -10.95
CA LEU A 74 -4.33 -3.63 -10.01
C LEU A 74 -3.87 -3.68 -8.55
N ALA A 75 -2.79 -4.43 -8.25
CA ALA A 75 -2.20 -4.46 -6.91
C ALA A 75 -1.70 -3.08 -6.47
N PHE A 76 -1.01 -2.36 -7.36
CA PHE A 76 -0.59 -0.98 -7.10
C PHE A 76 -1.78 -0.04 -6.90
N LEU A 77 -2.85 -0.16 -7.69
CA LEU A 77 -4.07 0.62 -7.54
C LEU A 77 -4.72 0.40 -6.17
N LEU A 78 -4.84 -0.85 -5.73
CA LEU A 78 -5.39 -1.21 -4.42
C LEU A 78 -4.51 -0.66 -3.28
N SER A 79 -3.21 -0.93 -3.31
CA SER A 79 -2.30 -0.45 -2.27
C SER A 79 -2.29 1.09 -2.18
N ALA A 80 -2.18 1.78 -3.32
CA ALA A 80 -2.17 3.24 -3.38
C ALA A 80 -3.52 3.84 -3.00
N GLY A 81 -4.64 3.26 -3.46
CA GLY A 81 -5.98 3.72 -3.11
C GLY A 81 -6.24 3.67 -1.60
N PHE A 82 -5.89 2.56 -0.97
CA PHE A 82 -6.03 2.39 0.48
C PHE A 82 -5.03 3.27 1.28
N LEU A 83 -3.83 3.52 0.74
CA LEU A 83 -2.92 4.53 1.29
C LEU A 83 -3.54 5.94 1.25
N GLY A 84 -4.25 6.27 0.16
CA GLY A 84 -4.98 7.52 0.04
C GLY A 84 -6.12 7.64 1.05
N LEU A 85 -6.88 6.55 1.26
CA LEU A 85 -7.89 6.48 2.31
C LEU A 85 -7.28 6.62 3.71
N HIS A 86 -6.08 6.08 3.94
CA HIS A 86 -5.37 6.25 5.22
C HIS A 86 -5.02 7.71 5.51
N ALA A 87 -4.63 8.50 4.51
CA ALA A 87 -4.37 9.93 4.69
C ALA A 87 -5.59 10.67 5.27
N LEU A 88 -6.81 10.18 5.02
CA LEU A 88 -8.04 10.75 5.55
C LEU A 88 -8.23 10.51 7.06
N ALA A 89 -7.42 9.64 7.69
CA ALA A 89 -7.34 9.48 9.13
C ALA A 89 -6.72 10.71 9.82
N THR A 90 -6.02 11.57 9.07
CA THR A 90 -5.33 12.75 9.62
C THR A 90 -6.33 13.63 10.40
N PRO A 91 -6.09 13.89 11.70
CA PRO A 91 -6.99 14.68 12.52
C PRO A 91 -7.26 16.06 11.91
N GLY A 92 -8.51 16.52 11.97
CA GLY A 92 -8.92 17.84 11.51
C GLY A 92 -9.05 18.01 10.00
N VAL A 93 -8.79 16.98 9.19
CA VAL A 93 -9.03 17.04 7.73
C VAL A 93 -10.47 16.70 7.38
N LEU A 94 -10.91 15.45 7.65
CA LEU A 94 -12.31 15.02 7.44
C LEU A 94 -13.05 14.81 8.75
N LEU A 95 -12.36 14.31 9.78
CA LEU A 95 -12.93 14.01 11.09
C LEU A 95 -12.07 14.67 12.18
N PRO A 96 -12.66 15.07 13.32
CA PRO A 96 -11.89 15.63 14.43
C PRO A 96 -10.86 14.64 15.00
N GLU A 97 -11.20 13.36 15.01
CA GLU A 97 -10.38 12.27 15.51
C GLU A 97 -10.28 11.14 14.46
N PRO A 98 -9.16 10.40 14.45
CA PRO A 98 -9.00 9.24 13.60
C PRO A 98 -9.99 8.13 13.98
N ASN A 99 -10.29 7.23 13.05
CA ASN A 99 -11.09 6.02 13.30
C ASN A 99 -10.35 4.77 12.81
N ALA A 100 -10.74 3.58 13.29
CA ALA A 100 -10.12 2.33 12.85
C ALA A 100 -10.16 2.16 11.33
N GLY A 101 -11.28 2.49 10.69
CA GLY A 101 -11.46 2.31 9.24
C GLY A 101 -10.36 2.94 8.40
N PHE A 102 -10.02 4.21 8.65
CA PHE A 102 -8.92 4.87 7.96
C PHE A 102 -7.54 4.45 8.48
N VAL A 103 -7.40 4.16 9.77
CA VAL A 103 -6.11 3.71 10.36
C VAL A 103 -5.67 2.37 9.76
N ILE A 104 -6.58 1.39 9.66
CA ILE A 104 -6.27 0.05 9.13
C ILE A 104 -6.40 -0.04 7.59
N ALA A 105 -6.70 1.07 6.90
CA ALA A 105 -6.86 1.07 5.45
C ALA A 105 -5.61 0.51 4.75
N THR A 106 -4.41 0.97 5.15
CA THR A 106 -3.14 0.53 4.55
C THR A 106 -2.92 -0.98 4.62
N PRO A 107 -2.97 -1.66 5.79
CA PRO A 107 -2.80 -3.11 5.84
C PRO A 107 -3.89 -3.87 5.06
N VAL A 108 -5.14 -3.40 5.08
CA VAL A 108 -6.21 -3.99 4.26
C VAL A 108 -5.89 -3.89 2.77
N GLY A 109 -5.45 -2.72 2.31
CA GLY A 109 -5.01 -2.50 0.94
C GLY A 109 -3.86 -3.40 0.54
N LEU A 110 -2.89 -3.62 1.42
CA LEU A 110 -1.76 -4.54 1.18
C LEU A 110 -2.21 -5.99 1.07
N ILE A 111 -3.13 -6.46 1.91
CA ILE A 111 -3.69 -7.81 1.82
C ILE A 111 -4.41 -8.01 0.48
N LEU A 112 -5.24 -7.05 0.07
CA LEU A 112 -5.95 -7.10 -1.21
C LEU A 112 -4.97 -7.04 -2.40
N ALA A 113 -3.95 -6.20 -2.31
CA ALA A 113 -2.88 -6.12 -3.30
C ALA A 113 -2.10 -7.43 -3.41
N ALA A 114 -1.81 -8.09 -2.28
CA ALA A 114 -1.11 -9.38 -2.25
C ALA A 114 -1.88 -10.47 -3.01
N VAL A 115 -3.22 -10.48 -2.95
CA VAL A 115 -4.05 -11.40 -3.76
C VAL A 115 -3.83 -11.16 -5.25
N ALA A 116 -3.82 -9.90 -5.70
CA ALA A 116 -3.57 -9.55 -7.09
C ALA A 116 -2.13 -9.90 -7.54
N VAL A 117 -1.13 -9.69 -6.67
CA VAL A 117 0.26 -10.10 -6.91
C VAL A 117 0.38 -11.62 -7.02
N ALA A 118 -0.22 -12.37 -6.09
CA ALA A 118 -0.22 -13.84 -6.13
C ALA A 118 -0.89 -14.37 -7.41
N ALA A 119 -2.01 -13.76 -7.81
CA ALA A 119 -2.66 -14.08 -9.08
C ALA A 119 -1.75 -13.80 -10.28
N SER A 120 -0.93 -12.75 -10.23
CA SER A 120 -0.03 -12.35 -11.32
C SER A 120 1.10 -13.36 -11.60
N VAL A 121 1.47 -14.18 -10.62
CA VAL A 121 2.48 -15.24 -10.78
C VAL A 121 1.88 -16.62 -11.00
N SER A 122 0.56 -16.74 -10.87
CA SER A 122 -0.16 -17.99 -11.10
C SER A 122 -0.40 -18.27 -12.59
N PRO A 123 -0.84 -19.48 -12.95
CA PRO A 123 -1.27 -19.81 -14.32
C PRO A 123 -2.39 -18.89 -14.84
N LEU A 124 -3.15 -18.22 -13.97
CA LEU A 124 -4.16 -17.23 -14.34
C LEU A 124 -3.58 -16.02 -15.09
N ALA A 125 -2.27 -15.80 -15.03
CA ALA A 125 -1.56 -14.74 -15.74
C ALA A 125 -0.62 -15.28 -16.83
N GLY A 126 -0.79 -16.56 -17.21
CA GLY A 126 0.04 -17.22 -18.20
C GLY A 126 -0.22 -16.76 -19.65
N PRO A 127 0.64 -17.19 -20.59
CA PRO A 127 0.43 -16.96 -22.03
C PRO A 127 -0.93 -17.56 -22.42
N HIS A 128 -1.80 -16.78 -23.07
CA HIS A 128 -3.20 -17.13 -23.43
C HIS A 128 -4.26 -16.98 -22.32
N SER A 129 -3.97 -16.32 -21.19
CA SER A 129 -5.00 -16.01 -20.20
C SER A 129 -5.95 -14.90 -20.67
N ASP A 130 -6.96 -15.29 -21.44
CA ASP A 130 -8.02 -14.38 -21.85
C ASP A 130 -8.94 -13.97 -20.69
N THR A 131 -9.00 -14.72 -19.60
CA THR A 131 -9.99 -14.47 -18.53
C THR A 131 -9.71 -13.16 -17.81
N VAL A 132 -8.45 -12.91 -17.42
CA VAL A 132 -8.05 -11.64 -16.79
C VAL A 132 -8.27 -10.49 -17.76
N LEU A 133 -7.84 -10.65 -19.02
CA LEU A 133 -7.97 -9.61 -20.03
C LEU A 133 -9.44 -9.31 -20.37
N ARG A 134 -10.32 -10.29 -20.42
CA ARG A 134 -11.77 -10.10 -20.61
C ARG A 134 -12.43 -9.40 -19.43
N ARG A 135 -11.96 -9.68 -18.20
CA ARG A 135 -12.51 -9.13 -16.96
C ARG A 135 -11.77 -7.88 -16.45
N ARG A 136 -10.75 -7.39 -17.14
CA ARG A 136 -9.90 -6.26 -16.68
C ARG A 136 -10.70 -5.03 -16.25
N GLY A 137 -11.73 -4.66 -17.02
CA GLY A 137 -12.60 -3.53 -16.68
C GLY A 137 -13.39 -3.80 -15.41
N LEU A 138 -13.95 -5.00 -15.26
CA LEU A 138 -14.65 -5.42 -14.06
C LEU A 138 -13.72 -5.43 -12.84
N LEU A 139 -12.52 -6.00 -12.95
CA LEU A 139 -11.54 -6.06 -11.87
C LEU A 139 -11.19 -4.65 -11.36
N ARG A 140 -10.98 -3.71 -12.29
CA ARG A 140 -10.72 -2.31 -11.95
C ARG A 140 -11.92 -1.64 -11.28
N TRP A 141 -13.13 -1.85 -11.79
CA TRP A 141 -14.34 -1.33 -11.17
C TRP A 141 -14.61 -1.93 -9.79
N VAL A 142 -14.32 -3.21 -9.60
CA VAL A 142 -14.36 -3.86 -8.27
C VAL A 142 -13.37 -3.19 -7.33
N ALA A 143 -12.13 -2.91 -7.77
CA ALA A 143 -11.17 -2.20 -6.94
C ALA A 143 -11.65 -0.80 -6.52
N PHE A 144 -12.16 0.01 -7.47
CA PHE A 144 -12.76 1.31 -7.13
C PHE A 144 -14.01 1.19 -6.27
N GLY A 145 -14.83 0.17 -6.48
CA GLY A 145 -15.99 -0.15 -5.66
C GLY A 145 -15.59 -0.48 -4.22
N LEU A 146 -14.56 -1.31 -4.02
CA LEU A 146 -14.02 -1.64 -2.70
C LEU A 146 -13.46 -0.40 -1.99
N LEU A 147 -12.69 0.44 -2.69
CA LEU A 147 -12.19 1.70 -2.17
C LEU A 147 -13.32 2.64 -1.73
N SER A 148 -14.34 2.79 -2.59
CA SER A 148 -15.48 3.67 -2.34
C SER A 148 -16.34 3.15 -1.18
N ALA A 149 -16.61 1.84 -1.15
CA ALA A 149 -17.36 1.19 -0.07
C ALA A 149 -16.63 1.30 1.27
N TRP A 150 -15.31 1.07 1.28
CA TRP A 150 -14.49 1.21 2.48
C TRP A 150 -14.46 2.65 2.99
N GLY A 151 -14.22 3.61 2.08
CA GLY A 151 -14.23 5.03 2.40
C GLY A 151 -15.58 5.48 2.95
N ALA A 152 -16.69 5.10 2.30
CA ALA A 152 -18.03 5.40 2.77
C ALA A 152 -18.33 4.77 4.15
N ALA A 153 -18.02 3.49 4.35
CA ALA A 153 -18.21 2.81 5.62
C ALA A 153 -17.40 3.48 6.75
N SER A 154 -16.18 3.93 6.45
CA SER A 154 -15.31 4.64 7.39
C SER A 154 -15.82 6.05 7.70
N LEU A 155 -16.34 6.79 6.70
CA LEU A 155 -16.95 8.11 6.89
C LEU A 155 -18.25 8.03 7.69
N LEU A 156 -19.08 7.03 7.41
CA LEU A 156 -20.33 6.77 8.15
C LEU A 156 -20.08 6.24 9.57
N ARG A 157 -18.82 5.92 9.91
CA ARG A 157 -18.40 5.39 11.22
C ARG A 157 -19.24 4.17 11.62
N LEU A 158 -19.41 3.24 10.68
CA LEU A 158 -20.08 1.96 10.92
C LEU A 158 -19.23 1.10 11.87
N ASP A 159 -19.87 0.35 12.76
CA ASP A 159 -19.16 -0.63 13.59
C ASP A 159 -18.66 -1.80 12.72
N PRO A 160 -17.45 -2.35 12.96
CA PRO A 160 -16.49 -2.03 14.02
C PRO A 160 -15.45 -0.94 13.65
N LEU A 161 -15.62 -0.22 12.55
CA LEU A 161 -14.63 0.73 12.01
C LEU A 161 -14.56 2.07 12.77
N ARG A 162 -15.47 2.31 13.71
CA ARG A 162 -15.56 3.54 14.49
C ARG A 162 -14.50 3.65 15.59
N THR A 163 -14.19 2.56 16.28
CA THR A 163 -13.36 2.57 17.49
C THR A 163 -11.87 2.63 17.14
N LEU A 164 -11.11 3.50 17.80
CA LEU A 164 -9.66 3.52 17.64
C LEU A 164 -9.03 2.25 18.22
N ILE A 165 -8.10 1.66 17.48
CA ILE A 165 -7.29 0.53 17.96
C ILE A 165 -6.01 1.13 18.56
N PRO A 166 -5.72 0.91 19.86
CA PRO A 166 -4.48 1.37 20.48
C PRO A 166 -3.26 0.78 19.76
N ALA A 167 -2.21 1.58 19.58
CA ALA A 167 -1.00 1.14 18.89
C ALA A 167 -0.33 -0.04 19.62
N GLU A 168 -0.43 -0.08 20.95
CA GLU A 168 0.16 -1.12 21.79
C GLU A 168 -0.45 -2.51 21.48
N ALA A 169 -1.73 -2.55 21.14
CA ALA A 169 -2.44 -3.78 20.80
C ALA A 169 -1.98 -4.40 19.47
N LEU A 170 -1.34 -3.60 18.60
CA LEU A 170 -0.89 -4.03 17.27
C LEU A 170 0.59 -4.48 17.26
N SER A 171 1.38 -4.09 18.26
CA SER A 171 2.84 -4.35 18.32
C SER A 171 3.23 -5.83 18.18
N GLY A 172 2.59 -6.71 18.95
CA GLY A 172 2.88 -8.16 18.94
C GLY A 172 2.53 -8.83 17.61
N PRO A 173 1.28 -8.68 17.12
CA PRO A 173 0.88 -9.19 15.81
C PRO A 173 1.73 -8.66 14.65
N ILE A 174 2.12 -7.38 14.67
CA ILE A 174 2.99 -6.77 13.65
C ILE A 174 4.38 -7.41 13.67
N ALA A 175 4.97 -7.63 14.84
CA ALA A 175 6.29 -8.28 14.95
C ALA A 175 6.28 -9.71 14.39
N ILE A 176 5.23 -10.49 14.69
CA ILE A 176 5.05 -11.85 14.16
C ILE A 176 4.89 -11.81 12.64
N SER A 177 4.06 -10.88 12.14
CA SER A 177 3.80 -10.72 10.71
C SER A 177 5.05 -10.29 9.95
N ALA A 178 5.86 -9.41 10.53
CA ALA A 178 7.15 -9.00 9.98
C ALA A 178 8.14 -10.17 9.91
N ALA A 179 8.25 -10.97 10.98
CA ALA A 179 9.10 -12.16 10.99
C ALA A 179 8.68 -13.19 9.92
N VAL A 180 7.38 -13.48 9.82
CA VAL A 180 6.83 -14.36 8.78
C VAL A 180 7.09 -13.78 7.38
N GLY A 181 6.88 -12.48 7.20
CA GLY A 181 7.15 -11.79 5.93
C GLY A 181 8.61 -11.91 5.50
N VAL A 182 9.56 -11.72 6.41
CA VAL A 182 11.00 -11.88 6.14
C VAL A 182 11.33 -13.33 5.75
N LEU A 183 10.77 -14.32 6.46
CA LEU A 183 10.99 -15.73 6.15
C LEU A 183 10.41 -16.13 4.79
N LEU A 184 9.26 -15.58 4.42
CA LEU A 184 8.61 -15.85 3.14
C LEU A 184 9.24 -15.08 1.96
N TYR A 185 10.00 -14.03 2.22
CA TYR A 185 10.74 -13.27 1.21
C TYR A 185 12.05 -13.97 0.76
N GLY A 186 12.40 -15.11 1.36
CA GLY A 186 13.61 -15.90 1.10
C GLY A 186 13.92 -16.15 -0.36
#